data_AF-A0A3D1UY66-F1
#
_entry.id   AF-A0A3D1UY66-F1
#
_cell.length_a   1.000
_cell.length_b   1.000
_cell.length_c   1.000
_cell.angle_alpha   90.00
_cell.angle_beta   90.00
_cell.angle_gamma   90.00
#
_symmetry.space_group_name_H-M   'P 1'
#
loop_
_entity.id
_entity.type
_entity.pdbx_description
1 polymer ?
#
loop_
_entity_poly.entity_id
_entity_poly.type
_entity_poly.pdbx_seq_one_letter_code
_entity_poly.pdbx_strand_id
1 'polypeptide(L)'
;MFNMTKIRASHGSGKSFYANHLSSNDYYSEHERVRGYWLGGLAEVFGLRGGIVTSREFSLFQKNINPKTYGKLTQKNIPGGPRFFDFQCAAPKSVSVMSLFDERL
;
A
#
# COMPACT_ATOMS: atom_id res chain seq x y z
N MET A 1 6.36 -12.32 -11.93
CA MET A 1 5.05 -12.83 -11.47
C MET A 1 4.18 -11.65 -11.12
N PHE A 2 2.93 -11.62 -11.59
CA PHE A 2 1.96 -10.58 -11.24
C PHE A 2 0.78 -11.24 -10.54
N ASN A 3 0.54 -10.88 -9.28
CA ASN A 3 -0.59 -11.41 -8.51
C ASN A 3 -1.49 -10.26 -8.04
N MET A 4 -2.72 -10.61 -7.68
CA MET A 4 -3.66 -9.68 -7.06
C MET A 4 -4.31 -10.33 -5.86
N THR A 5 -4.29 -9.65 -4.72
CA THR A 5 -4.93 -10.08 -3.48
C THR A 5 -5.95 -9.05 -3.02
N LYS A 6 -7.15 -9.51 -2.62
CA LYS A 6 -8.15 -8.64 -2.00
C LYS A 6 -7.89 -8.51 -0.51
N ILE A 7 -7.67 -7.28 -0.05
CA ILE A 7 -7.52 -6.98 1.37
C ILE A 7 -8.88 -6.59 1.92
N ARG A 8 -9.37 -7.33 2.92
CA ARG A 8 -10.67 -7.08 3.54
C ARG A 8 -10.54 -6.30 4.84
N ALA A 9 -11.65 -5.72 5.28
CA ALA A 9 -11.75 -5.14 6.60
C ALA A 9 -11.54 -6.22 7.68
N SER A 10 -10.39 -6.23 8.35
CA SER A 10 -10.22 -7.01 9.59
C SER A 10 -10.71 -6.17 10.77
N HIS A 11 -11.14 -6.82 11.86
CA HIS A 11 -11.61 -6.16 13.09
C HIS A 11 -10.53 -5.31 13.81
N GLY A 12 -9.29 -5.24 13.28
CA GLY A 12 -8.19 -4.48 13.83
C GLY A 12 -8.12 -3.04 13.32
N SER A 13 -7.53 -2.15 14.12
CA SER A 13 -7.47 -0.69 13.97
C SER A 13 -6.75 -0.13 12.72
N GLY A 14 -6.52 -0.91 11.66
CA GLY A 14 -5.85 -0.53 10.41
C GLY A 14 -4.34 -0.31 10.53
N LYS A 15 -3.86 0.11 11.71
CA LYS A 15 -2.45 0.38 11.99
C LYS A 15 -1.53 -0.85 11.81
N SER A 16 -1.99 -2.04 12.21
CA SER A 16 -1.18 -3.27 12.06
C SER A 16 -1.05 -3.71 10.60
N PHE A 17 -2.01 -3.37 9.74
CA PHE A 17 -1.97 -3.73 8.33
C PHE A 17 -0.96 -2.87 7.55
N TYR A 18 -0.96 -1.56 7.80
CA TYR A 18 -0.01 -0.63 7.18
C TYR A 18 1.46 -1.00 7.47
N ALA A 19 1.77 -1.29 8.74
CA ALA A 19 3.13 -1.64 9.15
C ALA A 19 3.60 -2.96 8.51
N ASN A 20 2.72 -3.96 8.42
CA ASN A 20 3.13 -5.31 8.02
C ASN A 20 3.09 -5.55 6.50
N HIS A 21 2.26 -4.84 5.72
CA HIS A 21 2.12 -5.10 4.28
C HIS A 21 2.95 -4.17 3.38
N LEU A 22 3.19 -2.92 3.79
CA LEU A 22 3.91 -1.96 2.95
C LEU A 22 5.40 -1.83 3.28
N SER A 23 5.83 -2.16 4.51
CA SER A 23 7.20 -1.86 4.96
C SER A 23 8.18 -3.04 4.98
N SER A 24 7.70 -4.27 4.71
CA SER A 24 8.54 -5.48 4.69
C SER A 24 8.16 -6.33 3.48
N ASN A 25 8.89 -6.18 2.36
CA ASN A 25 8.74 -7.10 1.23
C ASN A 25 10.05 -7.55 0.58
N ASP A 26 11.20 -7.14 1.12
CA ASP A 26 12.48 -7.58 0.57
C ASP A 26 12.97 -8.82 1.31
N TYR A 27 12.76 -9.97 0.67
CA TYR A 27 13.22 -11.30 1.08
C TYR A 27 14.74 -11.39 1.33
N TYR A 28 15.52 -10.39 0.91
CA TYR A 28 16.97 -10.30 1.10
C TYR A 28 17.43 -9.03 1.82
N SER A 29 16.54 -8.08 2.10
CA SER A 29 16.85 -6.80 2.75
C SER A 29 15.96 -6.61 3.98
N GLU A 30 16.03 -7.55 4.93
CA GLU A 30 15.25 -7.53 6.18
C GLU A 30 15.44 -6.26 7.03
N HIS A 31 16.42 -5.42 6.68
CA HIS A 31 16.77 -4.18 7.39
C HIS A 31 16.49 -2.90 6.61
N GLU A 32 16.10 -2.98 5.33
CA GLU A 32 15.75 -1.79 4.54
C GLU A 32 14.24 -1.59 4.49
N ARG A 33 13.78 -0.46 5.04
CA ARG A 33 12.40 -0.03 4.94
C ARG A 33 12.19 0.71 3.63
N VAL A 34 11.59 0.03 2.65
CA VAL A 34 11.11 0.68 1.43
C VAL A 34 10.01 1.69 1.78
N ARG A 35 10.12 2.91 1.27
CA ARG A 35 9.08 3.94 1.40
C ARG A 35 8.06 3.76 0.28
N GLY A 36 6.77 3.69 0.64
CA GLY A 36 5.68 3.75 -0.33
C GLY A 36 5.44 5.18 -0.81
N TYR A 37 5.02 5.34 -2.06
CA TYR A 37 4.66 6.63 -2.66
C TYR A 37 3.25 6.59 -3.25
N TRP A 38 2.55 7.72 -3.18
CA TRP A 38 1.23 7.86 -3.79
C TRP A 38 1.33 8.12 -5.30
N LEU A 39 0.64 7.29 -6.08
CA LEU A 39 0.61 7.35 -7.54
C LEU A 39 -0.84 7.41 -8.07
N GLY A 40 -0.99 7.82 -9.32
CA GLY A 40 -2.28 7.86 -10.03
C GLY A 40 -3.02 9.21 -9.92
N GLY A 41 -4.02 9.40 -10.79
CA GLY A 41 -4.76 10.68 -10.89
C GLY A 41 -5.57 11.02 -9.64
N LEU A 42 -6.12 10.03 -8.93
CA LEU A 42 -6.83 10.30 -7.68
C LEU A 42 -5.89 10.78 -6.56
N ALA A 43 -4.62 10.39 -6.57
CA ALA A 43 -3.66 10.93 -5.61
C ALA A 43 -3.49 12.45 -5.78
N GLU A 44 -3.60 12.97 -7.00
CA GLU A 44 -3.59 14.40 -7.27
C GLU A 44 -4.83 15.10 -6.72
N VAL A 45 -6.01 14.49 -6.93
CA VAL A 45 -7.28 14.96 -6.34
C VAL A 45 -7.21 15.04 -4.82
N PHE A 46 -6.46 14.15 -4.17
CA PHE A 46 -6.22 14.18 -2.72
C PHE A 46 -5.00 15.01 -2.29
N GLY A 47 -4.23 15.59 -3.21
CA GLY A 47 -3.02 16.36 -2.88
C GLY A 47 -1.89 15.50 -2.32
N LEU A 48 -1.89 14.21 -2.66
CA LEU A 48 -0.95 13.21 -2.14
C LEU A 48 0.07 12.76 -3.19
N ARG A 49 -0.15 13.04 -4.49
CA ARG A 49 0.68 12.56 -5.60
C ARG A 49 2.17 12.83 -5.38
N GLY A 50 2.99 11.79 -5.50
CA GLY A 50 4.44 11.85 -5.29
C GLY A 50 4.87 11.94 -3.82
N GLY A 51 3.92 12.16 -2.89
CA GLY A 51 4.18 12.17 -1.47
C GLY A 51 4.42 10.76 -0.92
N ILE A 52 5.20 10.69 0.17
CA ILE A 52 5.41 9.47 0.93
C ILE A 52 4.09 9.06 1.58
N VAL A 53 3.74 7.79 1.46
CA VAL A 53 2.57 7.23 2.15
C VAL A 53 2.81 7.30 3.66
N THR A 54 1.81 7.77 4.40
CA THR A 54 1.83 7.71 5.86
C THR A 54 0.69 6.83 6.38
N SER A 55 0.86 6.33 7.60
CA SER A 55 -0.16 5.50 8.24
C SER A 55 -1.49 6.25 8.44
N ARG A 56 -1.48 7.58 8.53
CA ARG A 56 -2.66 8.41 8.76
C ARG A 56 -3.60 8.36 7.56
N GLU A 57 -3.16 8.85 6.41
CA GLU A 57 -4.00 8.90 5.20
C GLU A 57 -4.39 7.49 4.75
N PHE A 58 -3.45 6.55 4.80
CA PHE A 58 -3.71 5.15 4.43
C PHE A 58 -4.81 4.54 5.30
N SER A 59 -4.78 4.76 6.62
CA SER A 59 -5.80 4.26 7.54
C SER A 59 -7.18 4.92 7.30
N LEU A 60 -7.23 6.17 6.86
CA LEU A 60 -8.48 6.85 6.52
C LEU A 60 -9.13 6.21 5.29
N PHE A 61 -8.35 5.96 4.23
CA PHE A 61 -8.82 5.22 3.06
C PHE A 61 -9.31 3.82 3.44
N GLN A 62 -8.56 3.09 4.27
CA GLN A 62 -8.96 1.77 4.74
C GLN A 62 -10.30 1.78 5.49
N LYS A 63 -10.58 2.85 6.24
CA LYS A 63 -11.82 3.04 7.00
C LYS A 63 -12.97 3.60 6.16
N ASN A 64 -12.77 3.77 4.84
CA ASN A 64 -13.73 4.42 3.94
C ASN A 64 -14.00 5.89 4.32
N ILE A 65 -12.99 6.59 4.85
CA ILE A 65 -13.05 8.00 5.27
C ILE A 65 -12.23 8.84 4.29
N ASN A 66 -12.82 9.92 3.81
CA ASN A 66 -12.18 10.88 2.92
C ASN A 66 -11.17 11.70 3.74
N PRO A 67 -9.87 11.70 3.41
CA PRO A 67 -8.86 12.39 4.21
C PRO A 67 -8.93 13.92 4.13
N LYS A 68 -9.60 14.49 3.11
CA LYS A 68 -9.81 15.94 2.98
C LYS A 68 -11.04 16.42 3.74
N THR A 69 -12.15 15.70 3.61
CA THR A 69 -13.45 16.14 4.15
C THR A 69 -13.87 15.43 5.43
N TYR A 70 -13.18 14.35 5.80
CA TYR A 70 -13.53 13.44 6.89
C TYR A 70 -14.93 12.80 6.77
N GLY A 71 -15.58 12.96 5.62
CA GLY A 71 -16.83 12.26 5.26
C GLY A 71 -16.57 10.84 4.76
N LYS A 72 -17.63 10.16 4.31
CA LYS A 72 -17.50 8.82 3.70
C LYS A 72 -16.96 8.93 2.27
N LEU A 73 -16.04 8.04 1.89
CA LEU A 73 -15.56 7.92 0.50
C LEU A 73 -16.59 7.29 -0.42
N THR A 74 -17.37 6.35 0.10
CA THR A 74 -18.42 5.64 -0.64
C THR A 74 -19.71 5.63 0.18
N GLN A 75 -20.85 5.49 -0.50
CA GLN A 75 -22.18 5.55 0.12
C GLN A 75 -22.40 4.46 1.17
N LYS A 76 -21.90 3.25 0.93
CA LYS A 76 -22.08 2.08 1.80
C LYS A 76 -20.74 1.64 2.38
N ASN A 77 -20.73 1.32 3.67
CA ASN A 77 -19.59 0.70 4.32
C ASN A 77 -19.93 -0.75 4.66
N ILE A 78 -19.50 -1.70 3.81
CA ILE A 78 -19.85 -3.11 3.94
C ILE A 78 -18.91 -3.79 4.95
N PRO A 79 -19.43 -4.37 6.06
CA PRO A 79 -18.63 -5.17 6.98
C PRO A 79 -17.96 -6.35 6.26
N GLY A 80 -16.67 -6.58 6.50
CA GLY A 80 -15.90 -7.63 5.82
C GLY A 80 -15.70 -7.45 4.30
N GLY A 81 -16.12 -6.30 3.76
CA GLY A 81 -15.91 -5.93 2.36
C GLY A 81 -14.43 -5.64 2.03
N PRO A 82 -14.06 -5.64 0.75
CA PRO A 82 -12.73 -5.25 0.30
C PRO A 82 -12.45 -3.78 0.64
N ARG A 83 -11.24 -3.50 1.11
CA ARG A 83 -10.71 -2.16 1.37
C ARG A 83 -9.66 -1.77 0.36
N PHE A 84 -8.81 -2.72 -0.01
CA PHE A 84 -7.78 -2.54 -1.01
C PHE A 84 -7.69 -3.75 -1.92
N PHE A 85 -7.10 -3.50 -3.08
CA PHE A 85 -6.58 -4.51 -3.96
C PHE A 85 -5.07 -4.34 -3.95
N ASP A 86 -4.38 -5.37 -3.50
CA ASP A 86 -2.93 -5.42 -3.54
C ASP A 86 -2.50 -6.06 -4.85
N PHE A 87 -1.58 -5.43 -5.55
CA PHE A 87 -1.01 -5.93 -6.79
C PHE A 87 0.49 -6.10 -6.60
N GLN A 88 0.95 -7.34 -6.51
CA GLN A 88 2.37 -7.62 -6.35
C GLN A 88 2.99 -7.92 -7.72
N CYS A 89 4.00 -7.16 -8.06
CA CYS A 89 4.87 -7.42 -9.20
C CYS A 89 6.22 -7.91 -8.68
N ALA A 90 6.53 -9.19 -8.91
CA ALA A 90 7.81 -9.78 -8.54
C ALA A 90 8.66 -10.03 -9.80
N ALA A 91 9.89 -9.52 -9.81
CA ALA A 91 10.86 -9.80 -10.84
C ALA A 91 11.26 -11.29 -10.85
N PRO A 92 11.78 -11.84 -11.97
CA PRO A 92 12.40 -13.16 -11.97
C PRO A 92 13.54 -13.23 -10.95
N LYS A 93 13.73 -14.41 -10.33
CA LYS A 93 14.71 -14.59 -9.25
C LYS A 93 16.13 -14.17 -9.64
N SER A 94 16.55 -14.49 -10.86
CA SER A 94 17.87 -14.09 -11.39
C SER A 94 18.05 -12.57 -11.42
N VAL A 95 17.03 -11.83 -11.84
CA VAL A 95 17.04 -10.35 -11.87
C VAL A 95 17.14 -9.79 -10.45
N SER A 96 16.35 -10.34 -9.51
CA SER A 96 16.39 -9.92 -8.10
C SER A 96 17.74 -10.20 -7.42
N VAL A 97 18.47 -11.25 -7.82
CA VAL A 97 19.82 -11.51 -7.32
C VAL A 97 20.81 -10.54 -7.95
N MET A 98 20.70 -10.28 -9.25
CA MET A 98 21.59 -9.34 -9.95
C MET A 98 21.50 -7.92 -9.39
N SER A 99 20.30 -7.44 -9.04
CA SER A 99 20.10 -6.10 -8.46
C SER A 99 20.77 -5.91 -7.10
N LEU A 100 21.16 -6.98 -6.39
CA LEU A 100 21.94 -6.87 -5.16
C LEU A 100 23.42 -6.51 -5.42
N PHE A 101 23.90 -6.69 -6.65
CA PHE A 101 25.31 -6.54 -7.02
C PHE A 101 25.55 -5.46 -8.09
N ASP A 102 24.51 -5.00 -8.79
CA ASP A 102 24.62 -3.95 -9.81
C ASP A 102 23.71 -2.76 -9.46
N GLU A 103 24.32 -1.64 -9.05
CA GLU A 103 23.62 -0.40 -8.67
C GLU A 103 22.86 0.26 -9.83
N ARG A 104 23.07 -0.19 -11.07
CA ARG A 104 22.38 0.32 -12.26
C ARG A 104 20.99 -0.28 -12.48
N LEU A 105 20.65 -1.35 -11.76
CA LEU A 105 19.37 -2.06 -11.81
C LEU A 105 18.50 -1.69 -10.61
#